data_AF-A0A9E0QTZ3-F1
#
_entry.id   AF-A0A9E0QTZ3-F1
#
_cell.length_a   1.000
_cell.length_b   1.000
_cell.length_c   1.000
_cell.angle_alpha   90.00
_cell.angle_beta   90.00
_cell.angle_gamma   90.00
#
_symmetry.space_group_name_H-M   'P 1'
#
loop_
_entity.id
_entity.type
_entity.pdbx_description
1 polymer ?
#
loop_
_entity_poly.entity_id
_entity_poly.type
_entity_poly.pdbx_seq_one_letter_code
_entity_poly.pdbx_strand_id
1 'polypeptide(L)' 'MAETDLTTRFMPANWRRDLDLFLVERAAGMNGYILARPRLASVAHLQSLSASELDAMGLTRADIAAFVFEDILPE' A
#
# COMPACT_ATOMS: atom_id res chain seq x y z
N MET A 1 28.60 -12.47 1.80
CA MET A 1 28.79 -11.08 1.32
C MET A 1 27.39 -10.49 1.26
N ALA A 2 27.08 -9.47 2.06
CA ALA A 2 25.78 -8.82 2.01
C ALA A 2 25.77 -7.93 0.76
N GLU A 3 25.06 -8.36 -0.27
CA GLU A 3 24.77 -7.54 -1.43
C GLU A 3 23.93 -6.37 -0.92
N THR A 4 24.56 -5.22 -0.74
CA THR A 4 23.85 -3.99 -0.37
C THR A 4 23.00 -3.63 -1.57
N ASP A 5 21.72 -3.98 -1.50
CA ASP A 5 20.72 -3.64 -2.49
C ASP A 5 20.61 -2.11 -2.56
N LEU A 6 21.40 -1.52 -3.46
CA LEU A 6 21.50 -0.08 -3.73
C LEU A 6 20.32 0.41 -4.58
N THR A 7 19.21 -0.32 -4.58
CA THR A 7 17.96 0.14 -5.20
C THR A 7 17.35 1.21 -4.30
N THR A 8 17.63 2.47 -4.65
CA THR A 8 16.86 3.61 -4.12
C THR A 8 15.40 3.36 -4.44
N ARG A 9 14.61 2.96 -3.44
CA ARG A 9 13.20 2.64 -3.63
C ARG A 9 12.41 3.94 -3.74
N PHE A 10 11.86 4.18 -4.92
CA PHE A 10 11.03 5.34 -5.16
C PHE A 10 9.57 4.97 -4.94
N MET A 11 8.92 5.70 -4.03
CA MET A 11 7.49 5.64 -3.87
C MET A 11 6.82 6.51 -4.95
N PRO A 12 5.67 6.10 -5.51
CA PRO A 12 4.91 6.92 -6.45
C PRO A 12 4.45 8.20 -5.75
N ALA A 13 4.60 9.36 -6.38
CA ALA A 13 4.24 10.63 -5.73
C ALA A 13 2.79 10.68 -5.20
N ASN A 14 1.88 9.91 -5.81
CA ASN A 14 0.45 9.94 -5.51
C ASN A 14 -0.02 8.85 -4.53
N TRP A 15 0.87 7.96 -4.04
CA TRP A 15 0.46 6.79 -3.25
C TRP A 15 -0.42 7.14 -2.04
N ARG A 16 -0.13 8.28 -1.40
CA ARG A 16 -0.86 8.74 -0.22
C ARG A 16 -2.28 9.21 -0.58
N ARG A 17 -2.41 9.91 -1.70
CA ARG A 17 -3.71 10.35 -2.24
C ARG A 17 -4.56 9.13 -2.61
N ASP A 18 -3.98 8.13 -3.25
CA ASP A 18 -4.70 6.93 -3.67
C ASP A 18 -5.19 6.11 -2.46
N LEU A 19 -4.36 6.01 -1.42
CA LEU A 19 -4.77 5.41 -0.14
C LEU A 19 -5.93 6.18 0.51
N ASP A 20 -5.84 7.51 0.56
CA ASP A 20 -6.88 8.33 1.17
C ASP A 20 -8.20 8.22 0.39
N LEU A 21 -8.16 8.16 -0.95
CA LEU A 21 -9.34 7.91 -1.79
C LEU A 21 -9.97 6.55 -1.51
N PHE A 22 -9.17 5.48 -1.47
CA PHE A 22 -9.65 4.14 -1.12
C PHE A 22 -10.36 4.10 0.24
N LEU A 23 -9.79 4.77 1.25
CA LEU A 23 -10.39 4.83 2.58
C LEU A 23 -11.68 5.66 2.60
N VAL A 24 -11.76 6.75 1.83
CA VAL A 24 -13.01 7.52 1.69
C VAL A 24 -14.12 6.67 1.08
N GLU A 25 -13.81 5.83 0.09
CA GLU A 25 -14.79 4.98 -0.59
C GLU A 25 -15.21 3.78 0.25
N ARG A 26 -14.28 3.12 0.95
CA ARG A 26 -14.50 1.82 1.62
C ARG A 26 -14.71 1.92 3.13
N ALA A 27 -14.19 2.94 3.78
CA ALA A 27 -14.25 3.10 5.23
C ALA A 27 -15.36 4.05 5.70
N ALA A 28 -16.51 4.05 5.01
CA ALA A 28 -17.63 4.94 5.32
C ALA A 28 -18.07 4.81 6.80
N GLY A 29 -18.13 5.94 7.51
CA GLY A 29 -18.48 5.97 8.93
C GLY A 29 -17.34 5.62 9.89
N MET A 30 -16.15 5.26 9.38
CA MET A 30 -14.94 5.02 10.17
C MET A 30 -13.92 6.15 9.99
N ASN A 31 -13.03 6.32 10.97
CA ASN A 31 -11.93 7.27 10.85
C ASN A 31 -10.78 6.64 10.05
N GLY A 32 -10.67 6.96 8.76
CA GLY A 32 -9.65 6.44 7.86
C GLY A 32 -8.21 6.65 8.37
N TYR A 33 -7.92 7.76 9.06
CA TYR A 33 -6.60 7.98 9.66
C TYR A 33 -6.27 6.93 10.73
N ILE A 34 -7.23 6.60 11.60
CA ILE A 34 -7.05 5.59 12.66
C ILE A 34 -6.85 4.19 12.05
N LEU A 35 -7.58 3.87 10.98
CA LEU A 35 -7.43 2.59 10.27
C LEU A 35 -6.07 2.47 9.56
N ALA A 36 -5.62 3.56 8.92
CA ALA A 36 -4.40 3.57 8.13
C ALA A 36 -3.13 3.59 8.97
N ARG A 37 -3.13 4.34 10.08
CA ARG A 37 -1.94 4.56 10.92
C ARG A 37 -1.14 3.29 11.26
N PRO A 38 -1.75 2.17 11.70
CA PRO A 38 -0.99 0.94 11.99
C PRO A 38 -0.46 0.23 10.74
N ARG A 39 -1.06 0.46 9.57
CA ARG A 39 -0.75 -0.24 8.31
C ARG A 39 0.10 0.60 7.34
N LEU A 40 0.38 1.86 7.66
CA LEU A 40 1.15 2.78 6.79
C LEU A 40 2.51 2.23 6.41
N ALA A 41 3.20 1.55 7.34
CA ALA A 41 4.49 0.94 7.06
C ALA A 41 4.37 -0.18 6.01
N SER A 42 3.34 -1.02 6.10
CA SER A 42 3.07 -2.09 5.14
C SER A 42 2.71 -1.54 3.76
N VAL A 43 1.82 -0.53 3.71
CA VAL A 43 1.50 0.16 2.45
C VAL A 43 2.76 0.78 1.85
N ALA A 44 3.56 1.49 2.65
CA ALA A 44 4.77 2.13 2.16
C ALA A 44 5.79 1.12 1.64
N HIS A 45 5.93 -0.02 2.33
CA HIS A 45 6.80 -1.11 1.90
C HIS A 45 6.37 -1.67 0.53
N LEU A 46 5.09 -2.01 0.36
CA LEU A 46 4.58 -2.52 -0.92
C LEU A 46 4.67 -1.46 -2.03
N GLN A 47 4.41 -0.19 -1.71
CA GLN A 47 4.59 0.93 -2.62
C GLN A 47 6.07 1.22 -2.95
N SER A 48 7.02 0.60 -2.25
CA SER A 48 8.45 0.72 -2.53
C SER A 48 8.97 -0.37 -3.47
N LEU A 49 8.20 -1.44 -3.67
CA LEU A 49 8.58 -2.58 -4.51
C LEU A 49 8.49 -2.24 -6.01
N SER A 50 9.37 -2.82 -6.81
CA SER A 50 9.30 -2.73 -8.27
C SER A 50 8.01 -3.38 -8.82
N ALA A 51 7.64 -3.03 -10.05
CA ALA A 51 6.49 -3.64 -10.71
C ALA A 51 6.65 -5.16 -10.85
N SER A 52 7.86 -5.66 -11.13
CA SER A 52 8.16 -7.09 -11.21
C SER A 52 8.01 -7.81 -9.88
N GLU A 53 8.40 -7.18 -8.76
CA GLU A 53 8.23 -7.76 -7.43
C GLU A 53 6.75 -7.85 -7.05
N LEU A 54 5.95 -6.82 -7.40
CA LEU A 54 4.51 -6.85 -7.18
C LEU A 54 3.81 -7.88 -8.07
N ASP A 55 4.20 -7.98 -9.34
CA ASP A 55 3.67 -8.97 -10.27
C ASP A 55 3.98 -10.41 -9.83
N ALA A 56 5.17 -10.65 -9.27
CA ALA A 56 5.51 -11.94 -8.66
C ALA A 56 4.63 -12.31 -7.45
N MET A 57 4.01 -11.32 -6.80
CA MET A 57 3.01 -11.51 -5.75
C MET A 57 1.57 -11.57 -6.29
N GLY A 58 1.36 -11.37 -7.60
CA GLY A 58 0.04 -11.25 -8.22
C GLY A 58 -0.68 -9.94 -7.86
N LEU A 59 0.06 -8.90 -7.48
CA LEU A 59 -0.48 -7.60 -7.08
C LEU A 59 -0.14 -6.53 -8.11
N THR A 60 -1.07 -5.60 -8.33
CA THR A 60 -0.77 -4.30 -8.94
C THR A 60 -0.70 -3.20 -7.89
N ARG A 61 -0.22 -2.02 -8.28
CA ARG A 61 -0.18 -0.85 -7.39
C ARG A 61 -1.57 -0.43 -6.89
N ALA A 62 -2.61 -0.66 -7.69
CA ALA A 62 -3.99 -0.37 -7.31
C ALA A 62 -4.51 -1.34 -6.23
N ASP A 63 -4.00 -2.57 -6.22
CA ASP A 63 -4.46 -3.62 -5.31
C ASP A 63 -3.86 -3.50 -3.91
N ILE A 64 -2.76 -2.74 -3.74
CA ILE A 64 -2.03 -2.61 -2.46
C ILE A 64 -2.97 -2.20 -1.32
N ALA A 65 -3.85 -1.22 -1.55
CA ALA A 65 -4.75 -0.75 -0.50
C ALA A 65 -5.83 -1.80 -0.17
N ALA A 66 -6.40 -2.48 -1.16
CA ALA A 66 -7.34 -3.56 -0.91
C ALA A 66 -6.68 -4.72 -0.16
N PHE A 67 -5.51 -5.16 -0.61
CA PHE A 67 -4.74 -6.24 0.01
C PHE A 67 -4.35 -5.96 1.47
N VAL A 68 -3.85 -4.76 1.76
CA VAL A 68 -3.39 -4.41 3.12
C VAL A 68 -4.55 -4.29 4.12
N PHE A 69 -5.76 -3.98 3.64
CA PHE A 69 -6.94 -3.73 4.48
C PHE A 69 -8.02 -4.81 4.36
N GLU A 70 -7.75 -5.90 3.65
CA GLU A 70 -8.67 -7.02 3.39
C GLU A 70 -9.28 -7.59 4.70
N ASP A 71 -8.53 -7.53 5.80
CA ASP A 71 -8.94 -8.05 7.10
C ASP A 71 -10.01 -7.20 7.81
N ILE A 72 -10.20 -5.95 7.38
CA ILE A 72 -11.09 -4.98 8.08
C ILE A 72 -12.06 -4.25 7.17
N LEU A 73 -11.80 -4.17 5.86
CA LEU A 73 -12.66 -3.48 4.91
C LEU A 73 -13.25 -4.51 3.93
N PRO A 74 -14.56 -4.47 3.68
CA PRO A 74 -15.19 -5.35 2.70
C PRO A 74 -14.72 -5.02 1.26
N GLU A 75 -14.82 -6.03 0.38
CA GLU A 75 -14.61 -5.89 -1.07
C GLU A 75 -15.61 -4.95 -1.75
#